data_AF-A0A496W242-F1
#
_entry.id   AF-A0A496W242-F1
#
_cell.length_a   1.000
_cell.length_b   1.000
_cell.length_c   1.000
_cell.angle_alpha   90.00
_cell.angle_beta   90.00
_cell.angle_gamma   90.00
#
_symmetry.space_group_name_H-M   'P 1'
#
loop_
_entity.id
_entity.type
_entity.pdbx_description
1 polymer ?
#
loop_
_entity_poly.entity_id
_entity_poly.type
_entity_poly.pdbx_seq_one_letter_code
_entity_poly.pdbx_strand_id
1 'polypeptide(L)'
;MLEGDLTSFFDNIAPEAILESEVIQRTDKKTYKQIKAWIEAGVIDKGTFKPTNKGTPQGGVISPLLANIAFMGMETMLNEWVCTWKGTKAKNLRSLTTVIYADDFVILHKDREVVEEALIRIADWCKTEMGVELNMDKTHISHTSSGFDFLGFNIRQYPVTTNKKGFKTLIKPSKKSIKAHCKSIKEVIRKHRSVSQGVVIDKLNPIIAGWANNFSHVISKEIFDAVDSQVWIKLWQWSKRRHPYKGLKWIKNKYFKRIGTRKWVFMTKVKDKAHTLKKHADTKIVRHIKVKGTKHVYDGDKVYWSMRGQKDPTVSTSVRTLLKKQDGKCTWCNRHFRFDDVMEVDHIKPKMEGGKDVYINLQLLHGHCHDTKTRKDRKRYERELLTKSDWVQV
;
A
#
# COMPACT_ATOMS: atom_id res chain seq x y z
N MET A 1 2.74 22.59 -12.39
CA MET A 1 3.18 21.41 -11.62
C MET A 1 4.51 21.00 -12.19
N LEU A 2 5.45 20.62 -11.32
CA LEU A 2 6.72 20.00 -11.68
C LEU A 2 6.70 18.54 -11.24
N GLU A 3 6.96 17.63 -12.15
CA GLU A 3 7.26 16.22 -11.87
C GLU A 3 8.75 16.03 -12.08
N GLY A 4 9.44 15.48 -11.08
CA GLY A 4 10.87 15.25 -11.12
C GLY A 4 11.23 13.82 -10.73
N ASP A 5 12.31 13.34 -11.32
CA ASP A 5 12.91 12.00 -11.13
C ASP A 5 14.43 12.20 -10.97
N LEU A 6 15.03 11.42 -10.07
CA LEU A 6 16.47 11.49 -9.79
C LEU A 6 17.21 10.36 -10.49
N THR A 7 18.37 10.68 -11.05
CA THR A 7 19.15 9.70 -11.82
C THR A 7 19.92 8.78 -10.88
N SER A 8 19.57 7.48 -10.87
CA SER A 8 20.24 6.43 -10.08
C SER A 8 20.42 6.83 -8.60
N PHE A 9 19.33 7.31 -7.99
CA PHE A 9 19.32 7.89 -6.64
C PHE A 9 20.08 7.06 -5.61
N PHE A 10 19.75 5.78 -5.43
CA PHE A 10 20.37 4.93 -4.41
C PHE A 10 21.88 4.71 -4.58
N ASP A 11 22.38 4.80 -5.81
CA ASP A 11 23.78 4.54 -6.17
C ASP A 11 24.66 5.77 -6.03
N ASN A 12 24.08 6.96 -6.08
CA ASN A 12 24.81 8.21 -6.22
C ASN A 12 24.71 9.15 -5.01
N ILE A 13 23.87 8.87 -4.01
CA ILE A 13 23.76 9.70 -2.80
C ILE A 13 25.12 9.82 -2.12
N ALA A 14 25.53 11.06 -1.86
CA ALA A 14 26.72 11.35 -1.06
C ALA A 14 26.53 10.84 0.39
N PRO A 15 27.49 10.07 0.96
CA PRO A 15 27.45 9.64 2.35
C PRO A 15 27.17 10.77 3.35
N GLU A 16 27.74 11.95 3.07
CA GLU A 16 27.61 13.17 3.86
C GLU A 16 26.15 13.63 3.95
N ALA A 17 25.40 13.54 2.85
CA ALA A 17 23.98 13.92 2.79
C ALA A 17 23.12 13.14 3.81
N ILE A 18 23.51 11.88 4.10
CA ILE A 18 22.85 11.05 5.10
C ILE A 18 23.40 11.39 6.49
N LEU A 19 24.73 11.39 6.64
CA LEU A 19 25.40 11.53 7.93
C LEU A 19 25.21 12.91 8.57
N GLU A 20 25.13 13.97 7.77
CA GLU A 20 24.94 15.35 8.22
C GLU A 20 23.47 15.73 8.40
N SER A 21 22.54 14.87 7.99
CA SER A 21 21.11 15.10 8.20
C SER A 21 20.80 15.31 9.68
N GLU A 22 19.89 16.25 9.97
CA GLU A 22 19.46 16.58 11.34
C GLU A 22 18.96 15.36 12.12
N VAL A 23 18.36 14.39 11.42
CA VAL A 23 17.86 13.13 12.00
C VAL A 23 19.02 12.28 12.51
N ILE A 24 20.06 12.08 11.69
CA ILE A 24 21.22 11.25 12.07
C ILE A 24 22.06 11.94 13.14
N GLN A 25 22.23 13.26 13.05
CA GLN A 25 22.98 14.05 14.03
C GLN A 25 22.36 14.05 15.43
N ARG A 26 21.04 13.81 15.54
CA ARG A 26 20.34 13.65 16.83
C ARG A 26 20.45 12.26 17.44
N THR A 27 20.99 11.28 16.72
CA THR A 27 21.15 9.92 17.25
C THR A 27 22.29 9.82 18.26
N ASP A 28 22.26 8.79 19.10
CA ASP A 28 23.35 8.53 20.03
C ASP A 28 24.64 8.11 19.29
N LYS A 29 25.79 8.29 19.96
CA LYS A 29 27.11 8.02 19.36
C LYS A 29 27.27 6.58 18.85
N LYS A 30 26.62 5.59 19.48
CA LYS A 30 26.73 4.19 19.07
C LYS A 30 25.93 3.96 17.78
N THR A 31 24.71 4.47 17.71
CA THR A 31 23.87 4.41 16.51
C THR A 31 24.52 5.13 15.33
N TYR A 32 25.03 6.35 15.54
CA TYR A 32 25.75 7.10 14.51
C TYR A 32 26.93 6.31 13.93
N LYS A 33 27.79 5.75 14.79
CA LYS A 33 28.94 4.93 14.35
C LYS A 33 28.50 3.70 13.56
N GLN A 34 27.41 3.07 13.95
CA GLN A 34 26.88 1.90 13.25
C GLN A 34 26.35 2.26 11.85
N ILE A 35 25.64 3.39 11.73
CA ILE A 35 25.13 3.89 10.46
C ILE A 35 26.29 4.27 9.55
N LYS A 36 27.29 4.98 10.07
CA LYS A 36 28.52 5.31 9.35
C LYS A 36 29.21 4.05 8.81
N ALA A 37 29.41 3.04 9.65
CA ALA A 37 29.99 1.77 9.24
C ALA A 37 29.17 1.05 8.15
N TRP A 38 27.83 1.16 8.16
CA TRP A 38 26.99 0.59 7.11
C TRP A 38 27.10 1.32 5.77
N ILE A 39 27.27 2.64 5.80
CA ILE A 39 27.43 3.45 4.58
C ILE A 39 28.82 3.23 3.98
N GLU A 40 29.86 3.13 4.82
CA GLU A 40 31.25 2.86 4.40
C GLU A 40 31.46 1.39 3.97
N ALA A 41 30.55 0.49 4.31
CA ALA A 41 30.65 -0.92 3.94
C ALA A 41 30.57 -1.09 2.41
N GLY A 42 31.61 -1.70 1.83
CA GLY A 42 31.62 -2.13 0.43
C GLY A 42 30.54 -3.17 0.10
N VAL A 43 30.28 -3.36 -1.19
CA VAL A 43 29.35 -4.39 -1.69
C VAL A 43 30.14 -5.55 -2.27
N ILE A 44 29.75 -6.78 -1.97
CA ILE A 44 30.22 -7.97 -2.67
C ILE A 44 29.17 -8.33 -3.73
N ASP A 45 29.52 -8.12 -5.01
CA ASP A 45 28.69 -8.53 -6.14
C ASP A 45 29.39 -9.66 -6.90
N LYS A 46 28.70 -10.79 -7.09
CA LYS A 46 29.21 -12.00 -7.75
C LYS A 46 30.62 -12.43 -7.30
N GLY A 47 30.88 -12.35 -5.98
CA GLY A 47 32.14 -12.76 -5.38
C GLY A 47 33.29 -11.75 -5.51
N THR A 48 33.04 -10.56 -6.07
CA THR A 48 34.04 -9.48 -6.15
C THR A 48 33.67 -8.37 -5.17
N PHE A 49 34.60 -7.99 -4.29
CA PHE A 49 34.44 -6.85 -3.41
C PHE A 49 34.62 -5.54 -4.19
N LYS A 50 33.63 -4.65 -4.11
CA LYS A 50 33.70 -3.29 -4.63
C LYS A 50 33.57 -2.31 -3.45
N PRO A 51 34.54 -1.42 -3.23
CA PRO A 51 34.38 -0.36 -2.25
C PRO A 51 33.21 0.55 -2.67
N THR A 52 32.36 0.93 -1.69
CA THR A 52 31.24 1.84 -1.91
C THR A 52 31.76 3.27 -1.78
N ASN A 53 32.20 3.87 -2.88
CA ASN A 53 32.69 5.26 -2.85
C ASN A 53 31.55 6.30 -2.90
N LYS A 54 30.35 5.89 -3.34
CA LYS A 54 29.10 6.69 -3.37
C LYS A 54 27.89 5.75 -3.23
N GLY A 55 26.79 6.29 -2.72
CA GLY A 55 25.52 5.58 -2.59
C GLY A 55 25.36 4.82 -1.28
N THR A 56 24.19 4.19 -1.14
CA THR A 56 23.90 3.23 -0.06
C THR A 56 24.02 1.82 -0.62
N PRO A 57 24.46 0.81 0.15
CA PRO A 57 24.52 -0.56 -0.34
C PRO A 57 23.15 -1.02 -0.89
N GLN A 58 23.02 -1.16 -2.21
CA GLN A 58 21.77 -1.64 -2.82
C GLN A 58 21.52 -3.08 -2.36
N GLY A 59 20.39 -3.29 -1.67
CA GLY A 59 20.01 -4.59 -1.09
C GLY A 59 20.10 -4.65 0.44
N GLY A 60 20.66 -3.62 1.08
CA GLY A 60 20.51 -3.44 2.52
C GLY A 60 19.06 -3.08 2.89
N VAL A 61 18.46 -3.78 3.86
CA VAL A 61 17.09 -3.51 4.34
C VAL A 61 16.92 -2.05 4.82
N ILE A 62 18.02 -1.41 5.24
CA ILE A 62 18.03 -0.04 5.76
C ILE A 62 18.19 1.05 4.67
N SER A 63 18.70 0.70 3.48
CA SER A 63 19.04 1.67 2.43
C SER A 63 17.85 2.57 2.02
N PRO A 64 16.61 2.04 1.86
CA PRO A 64 15.44 2.89 1.60
C PRO A 64 15.14 3.90 2.70
N LEU A 65 15.41 3.57 3.96
CA LEU A 65 15.20 4.50 5.07
C LEU A 65 16.22 5.63 5.03
N LEU A 66 17.51 5.29 4.85
CA LEU A 66 18.59 6.28 4.79
C LEU A 66 18.39 7.25 3.61
N ALA A 67 17.97 6.73 2.46
CA ALA A 67 17.69 7.56 1.30
C ALA A 67 16.54 8.55 1.54
N ASN A 68 15.46 8.11 2.21
CA ASN A 68 14.37 9.01 2.61
C ASN A 68 14.83 10.06 3.64
N ILE A 69 15.70 9.70 4.58
CA ILE A 69 16.26 10.66 5.57
C ILE A 69 17.04 11.76 4.87
N ALA A 70 17.90 11.42 3.90
CA ALA A 70 18.64 12.41 3.12
C ALA A 70 17.67 13.31 2.33
N PHE A 71 16.62 12.73 1.73
CA PHE A 71 15.65 13.47 0.92
C PHE A 71 14.70 14.38 1.72
N MET A 72 14.54 14.17 3.03
CA MET A 72 13.78 15.09 3.89
C MET A 72 14.32 16.52 3.84
N GLY A 73 15.63 16.71 3.62
CA GLY A 73 16.25 18.03 3.50
C GLY A 73 15.65 18.88 2.37
N MET A 74 15.19 18.26 1.28
CA MET A 74 14.56 18.97 0.17
C MET A 74 13.25 19.64 0.60
N GLU A 75 12.41 18.92 1.35
CA GLU A 75 11.15 19.48 1.87
C GLU A 75 11.41 20.63 2.84
N THR A 76 12.41 20.49 3.72
CA THR A 76 12.84 21.55 4.63
C THR A 76 13.30 22.79 3.86
N MET A 77 14.20 22.63 2.89
CA MET A 77 14.72 23.73 2.06
C MET A 77 13.60 24.47 1.33
N LEU A 78 12.66 23.74 0.72
CA LEU A 78 11.51 24.35 0.04
C LEU A 78 10.60 25.09 1.01
N ASN A 79 10.35 24.53 2.20
CA ASN A 79 9.53 25.17 3.22
C ASN A 79 10.17 26.46 3.75
N GLU A 80 11.49 26.48 3.95
CA GLU A 80 12.25 27.66 4.36
C GLU A 80 12.21 28.75 3.31
N TRP A 81 12.45 28.40 2.04
CA TRP A 81 12.32 29.33 0.92
C TRP A 81 10.93 29.96 0.85
N VAL A 82 9.87 29.16 0.94
CA VAL A 82 8.49 29.65 0.91
C VAL A 82 8.15 30.55 2.11
N CYS A 83 8.81 30.34 3.26
CA CYS A 83 8.65 31.20 4.43
C CYS A 83 9.30 32.58 4.26
N THR A 84 10.18 32.78 3.27
CA THR A 84 10.76 34.10 2.94
C THR A 84 9.81 34.99 2.15
N TRP A 85 8.76 34.43 1.55
CA TRP A 85 7.83 35.18 0.71
C TRP A 85 6.98 36.16 1.53
N LYS A 86 6.57 37.26 0.89
CA LYS A 86 5.67 38.24 1.50
C LYS A 86 4.36 37.60 1.96
N GLY A 87 3.91 37.94 3.17
CA GLY A 87 2.65 37.46 3.75
C GLY A 87 2.86 36.59 4.99
N THR A 88 1.84 35.81 5.36
CA THR A 88 1.91 34.93 6.53
C THR A 88 2.54 33.58 6.16
N LYS A 89 3.53 33.14 6.95
CA LYS A 89 4.23 31.84 6.76
C LYS A 89 3.25 30.69 6.55
N ALA A 90 2.18 30.63 7.35
CA ALA A 90 1.16 29.59 7.25
C ALA A 90 0.39 29.57 5.92
N LYS A 91 0.21 30.72 5.26
CA LYS A 91 -0.46 30.80 3.95
C LYS A 91 0.50 30.34 2.84
N ASN A 92 1.75 30.77 2.92
CA ASN A 92 2.77 30.42 1.93
C ASN A 92 3.07 28.91 1.94
N LEU A 93 3.23 28.32 3.14
CA LEU A 93 3.40 26.87 3.28
C LEU A 93 2.21 26.05 2.75
N ARG A 94 1.01 26.65 2.67
CA ARG A 94 -0.17 26.00 2.09
C ARG A 94 -0.28 26.21 0.58
N SER A 95 0.43 27.17 0.00
CA SER A 95 0.39 27.43 -1.44
C SER A 95 1.33 26.53 -2.23
N LEU A 96 2.49 26.17 -1.67
CA LEU A 96 3.37 25.15 -2.25
C LEU A 96 3.00 23.77 -1.70
N THR A 97 2.64 22.83 -2.56
CA THR A 97 2.44 21.43 -2.16
C THR A 97 3.57 20.59 -2.69
N THR A 98 4.33 19.99 -1.78
CA THR A 98 5.40 19.04 -2.06
C THR A 98 4.90 17.63 -1.79
N VAL A 99 5.05 16.73 -2.76
CA VAL A 99 4.74 15.31 -2.62
C VAL A 99 5.98 14.53 -3.02
N ILE A 100 6.46 13.68 -2.14
CA ILE A 100 7.68 12.90 -2.31
C ILE A 100 7.33 11.43 -2.16
N TYR A 101 7.87 10.59 -3.03
CA TYR A 101 7.80 9.14 -2.94
C TYR A 101 9.11 8.53 -3.42
N ALA A 102 9.97 8.12 -2.47
CA ALA A 102 11.31 7.66 -2.78
C ALA A 102 12.07 8.68 -3.65
N ASP A 103 12.43 8.31 -4.88
CA ASP A 103 13.13 9.12 -5.87
C ASP A 103 12.21 9.98 -6.75
N ASP A 104 10.90 9.69 -6.77
CA ASP A 104 9.89 10.45 -7.52
C ASP A 104 9.32 11.59 -6.65
N PHE A 105 9.20 12.79 -7.22
CA PHE A 105 8.55 13.90 -6.51
C PHE A 105 7.70 14.78 -7.43
N VAL A 106 6.73 15.47 -6.81
CA VAL A 106 5.81 16.40 -7.47
C VAL A 106 5.68 17.68 -6.66
N ILE A 107 5.90 18.82 -7.32
CA ILE A 107 5.69 20.15 -6.76
C ILE A 107 4.48 20.81 -7.43
N LEU A 108 3.53 21.27 -6.62
CA LEU A 108 2.33 21.98 -7.08
C LEU A 108 2.34 23.40 -6.56
N HIS A 109 2.23 24.35 -7.49
CA HIS A 109 1.95 25.75 -7.21
C HIS A 109 1.02 26.31 -8.29
N LYS A 110 0.30 27.39 -7.97
CA LYS A 110 -0.60 28.10 -8.89
C LYS A 110 0.15 28.87 -9.98
N ASP A 111 1.27 29.47 -9.60
CA ASP A 111 2.08 30.35 -10.45
C ASP A 111 3.23 29.55 -11.06
N ARG A 112 3.40 29.66 -12.39
CA ARG A 112 4.39 28.89 -13.15
C ARG A 112 5.83 29.26 -12.81
N GLU A 113 6.11 30.55 -12.64
CA GLU A 113 7.44 31.07 -12.30
C GLU A 113 7.97 30.46 -11.00
N VAL A 114 7.11 30.29 -10.00
CA VAL A 114 7.45 29.62 -8.74
C VAL A 114 7.81 28.15 -8.96
N VAL A 115 7.16 27.48 -9.90
CA VAL A 115 7.48 26.08 -10.23
C VAL A 115 8.83 25.99 -10.94
N GLU A 116 9.15 26.94 -11.81
CA GLU A 116 10.44 27.04 -12.49
C GLU A 116 11.57 27.39 -11.52
N GLU A 117 11.34 28.32 -10.58
CA GLU A 117 12.30 28.62 -9.51
C GLU A 117 12.51 27.41 -8.58
N ALA A 118 11.44 26.68 -8.24
CA ALA A 118 11.55 25.46 -7.46
C ALA A 118 12.41 24.40 -8.17
N LEU A 119 12.28 24.25 -9.49
CA LEU A 119 13.13 23.33 -10.26
C LEU A 119 14.61 23.71 -10.14
N ILE A 120 14.95 25.00 -10.31
CA ILE A 120 16.34 25.47 -10.20
C ILE A 120 16.90 25.19 -8.80
N ARG A 121 16.13 25.51 -7.76
CA ARG A 121 16.53 25.28 -6.36
C ARG A 121 16.72 23.80 -6.04
N ILE A 122 15.82 22.94 -6.52
CA ILE A 122 15.94 21.50 -6.33
C ILE A 122 17.16 20.97 -7.08
N ALA A 123 17.41 21.43 -8.30
CA ALA A 123 18.58 21.01 -9.08
C ALA A 123 19.89 21.37 -8.37
N ASP A 124 19.99 22.59 -7.85
CA ASP A 124 21.15 23.07 -7.11
C ASP A 124 21.34 22.26 -5.82
N TRP A 125 20.29 22.13 -5.01
CA TRP A 125 20.32 21.36 -3.76
C TRP A 125 20.68 19.88 -3.98
N CYS A 126 20.14 19.25 -5.02
CA CYS A 126 20.48 17.87 -5.36
C CYS A 126 21.97 17.73 -5.70
N LYS A 127 22.55 18.72 -6.39
CA LYS A 127 23.96 18.71 -6.76
C LYS A 127 24.88 19.01 -5.59
N THR A 128 24.55 20.00 -4.76
CA THR A 128 25.40 20.46 -3.66
C THR A 128 25.31 19.55 -2.44
N GLU A 129 24.10 19.27 -1.96
CA GLU A 129 23.88 18.56 -0.69
C GLU A 129 23.87 17.04 -0.88
N MET A 130 23.24 16.58 -1.97
CA MET A 130 23.00 15.14 -2.18
C MET A 130 24.03 14.48 -3.11
N GLY A 131 24.77 15.26 -3.91
CA GLY A 131 25.69 14.75 -4.91
C GLY A 131 25.02 14.01 -6.09
N VAL A 132 23.72 14.24 -6.32
CA VAL A 132 22.92 13.59 -7.36
C VAL A 132 22.40 14.59 -8.39
N GLU A 133 22.19 14.13 -9.62
CA GLU A 133 21.65 14.97 -10.69
C GLU A 133 20.19 14.63 -11.00
N LEU A 134 19.40 15.66 -11.28
CA LEU A 134 18.03 15.51 -11.77
C LEU A 134 18.01 14.91 -13.17
N ASN A 135 17.08 14.00 -13.40
CA ASN A 135 16.84 13.48 -14.73
C ASN A 135 16.02 14.50 -15.54
N MET A 136 16.71 15.36 -16.28
CA MET A 136 16.06 16.43 -17.07
C MET A 136 15.15 15.89 -18.18
N ASP A 137 15.39 14.67 -18.68
CA ASP A 137 14.56 14.05 -19.72
C ASP A 137 13.20 13.59 -19.20
N LYS A 138 13.14 13.19 -17.92
CA LYS A 138 11.89 12.79 -17.26
C LYS A 138 11.22 13.94 -16.52
N THR A 139 12.00 14.94 -16.14
CA THR A 139 11.51 16.10 -15.40
C THR A 139 10.69 17.00 -16.33
N HIS A 140 9.45 17.27 -15.97
CA HIS A 140 8.58 18.07 -16.83
C HIS A 140 7.64 18.98 -16.05
N ILE A 141 7.39 20.15 -16.63
CA ILE A 141 6.42 21.12 -16.11
C ILE A 141 5.14 20.99 -16.92
N SER A 142 4.03 20.72 -16.24
CA SER A 142 2.72 20.62 -16.86
C SER A 142 1.62 21.29 -16.04
N HIS A 143 0.48 21.50 -16.69
CA HIS A 143 -0.69 22.10 -16.04
C HIS A 143 -1.62 21.00 -15.50
N THR A 144 -2.27 21.25 -14.35
CA THR A 144 -3.14 20.24 -13.71
C THR A 144 -4.39 19.91 -14.55
N SER A 145 -4.76 20.76 -15.51
CA SER A 145 -5.89 20.53 -16.44
C SER A 145 -5.59 19.56 -17.58
N SER A 146 -4.33 19.51 -18.07
CA SER A 146 -3.90 18.47 -19.00
C SER A 146 -3.79 17.11 -18.29
N GLY A 147 -3.47 17.17 -17.00
CA GLY A 147 -3.25 16.02 -16.14
C GLY A 147 -1.87 15.41 -16.33
N PHE A 148 -1.48 14.56 -15.39
CA PHE A 148 -0.17 13.92 -15.35
C PHE A 148 -0.26 12.53 -14.71
N ASP A 149 0.75 11.70 -14.94
CA ASP A 149 0.81 10.32 -14.46
C ASP A 149 1.88 10.22 -13.36
N PHE A 150 1.49 10.01 -12.11
CA PHE A 150 2.41 9.83 -10.97
C PHE A 150 2.17 8.49 -10.28
N LEU A 151 3.22 7.68 -10.10
CA LEU A 151 3.14 6.34 -9.48
C LEU A 151 2.06 5.42 -10.09
N GLY A 152 1.82 5.56 -11.40
CA GLY A 152 0.79 4.81 -12.10
C GLY A 152 -0.63 5.34 -11.93
N PHE A 153 -0.82 6.50 -11.31
CA PHE A 153 -2.09 7.22 -11.20
C PHE A 153 -2.11 8.44 -12.11
N ASN A 154 -3.16 8.58 -12.91
CA ASN A 154 -3.45 9.80 -13.65
C ASN A 154 -4.21 10.79 -12.75
N ILE A 155 -3.63 11.96 -12.53
CA ILE A 155 -4.21 13.05 -11.73
C ILE A 155 -4.59 14.17 -12.69
N ARG A 156 -5.88 14.50 -12.77
CA ARG A 156 -6.37 15.56 -13.67
C ARG A 156 -7.49 16.38 -13.06
N GLN A 157 -7.46 17.69 -13.31
CA GLN A 157 -8.54 18.61 -12.98
C GLN A 157 -9.49 18.80 -14.16
N TYR A 158 -10.78 18.71 -13.87
CA TYR A 158 -11.86 18.90 -14.84
C TYR A 158 -12.69 20.12 -14.43
N PRO A 159 -13.04 21.01 -15.37
CA PRO A 159 -13.93 22.12 -15.07
C PRO A 159 -15.32 21.59 -14.71
N VAL A 160 -15.92 22.13 -13.65
CA VAL A 160 -17.27 21.79 -13.20
C VAL A 160 -17.98 23.06 -12.73
N THR A 161 -19.26 23.19 -13.07
CA THR A 161 -20.11 24.32 -12.67
C THR A 161 -20.63 24.20 -11.24
N THR A 162 -20.56 23.01 -10.64
CA THR A 162 -21.19 22.69 -9.35
C THR A 162 -20.33 22.99 -8.14
N ASN A 163 -19.05 23.34 -8.31
CA ASN A 163 -18.12 23.54 -7.21
C ASN A 163 -17.70 25.01 -7.12
N LYS A 164 -17.58 25.57 -5.90
CA LYS A 164 -17.17 26.98 -5.68
C LYS A 164 -15.83 27.33 -6.35
N LYS A 165 -14.95 26.33 -6.53
CA LYS A 165 -13.64 26.49 -7.18
C LYS A 165 -13.67 26.29 -8.70
N GLY A 166 -14.81 25.93 -9.30
CA GLY A 166 -14.93 25.69 -10.74
C GLY A 166 -14.26 24.41 -11.27
N PHE A 167 -13.59 23.62 -10.41
CA PHE A 167 -12.86 22.42 -10.83
C PHE A 167 -13.09 21.22 -9.90
N LYS A 168 -12.98 20.02 -10.45
CA LYS A 168 -12.99 18.73 -9.74
C LYS A 168 -11.75 17.93 -10.13
N THR A 169 -10.98 17.50 -9.14
CA THR A 169 -9.82 16.62 -9.36
C THR A 169 -10.28 15.18 -9.37
N LEU A 170 -10.02 14.46 -10.46
CA LEU A 170 -10.26 13.02 -10.55
C LEU A 170 -8.91 12.31 -10.64
N ILE A 171 -8.70 11.35 -9.75
CA ILE A 171 -7.55 10.45 -9.77
C ILE A 171 -8.03 9.11 -10.32
N LYS A 172 -7.40 8.65 -11.39
CA LYS A 172 -7.72 7.40 -12.10
C LYS A 172 -6.45 6.57 -12.28
N PRO A 173 -6.54 5.24 -12.47
CA PRO A 173 -5.39 4.46 -12.95
C PRO A 173 -4.87 5.03 -14.29
N SER A 174 -3.54 5.16 -14.42
CA SER A 174 -2.89 5.61 -15.66
C SER A 174 -3.14 4.64 -16.82
N LYS A 175 -3.13 5.17 -18.04
CA LYS A 175 -3.27 4.33 -19.26
C LYS A 175 -2.15 3.29 -19.34
N LYS A 176 -0.93 3.65 -18.93
CA LYS A 176 0.25 2.77 -18.89
C LYS A 176 0.01 1.59 -17.93
N SER A 177 -0.46 1.86 -16.71
CA SER A 177 -0.79 0.83 -15.71
C SER A 177 -1.90 -0.12 -16.20
N ILE A 178 -2.99 0.43 -16.77
CA ILE A 178 -4.10 -0.37 -17.31
C ILE A 178 -3.61 -1.29 -18.43
N LYS A 179 -2.78 -0.77 -19.35
CA LYS A 179 -2.22 -1.55 -20.47
C LYS A 179 -1.29 -2.65 -19.98
N ALA A 180 -0.41 -2.34 -19.02
CA ALA A 180 0.49 -3.32 -18.41
C ALA A 180 -0.28 -4.45 -17.71
N HIS A 181 -1.34 -4.11 -16.95
CA HIS A 181 -2.19 -5.10 -16.30
C HIS A 181 -2.94 -5.99 -17.30
N CYS A 182 -3.57 -5.39 -18.32
CA CYS A 182 -4.22 -6.13 -19.39
C CYS A 182 -3.24 -7.06 -20.15
N LYS A 183 -1.98 -6.62 -20.32
CA LYS A 183 -0.91 -7.43 -20.92
C LYS A 183 -0.54 -8.61 -20.02
N SER A 184 -0.34 -8.39 -18.73
CA SER A 184 -0.07 -9.44 -17.74
C SER A 184 -1.17 -10.52 -17.74
N ILE A 185 -2.44 -10.12 -17.68
CA ILE A 185 -3.57 -11.06 -17.76
C ILE A 185 -3.56 -11.83 -19.08
N LYS A 186 -3.31 -11.15 -20.21
CA LYS A 186 -3.21 -11.79 -21.52
C LYS A 186 -2.10 -12.85 -21.55
N GLU A 187 -0.95 -12.55 -20.96
CA GLU A 187 0.20 -13.47 -20.90
C GLU A 187 -0.10 -14.69 -20.03
N VAL A 188 -0.76 -14.50 -18.89
CA VAL A 188 -1.19 -15.62 -18.03
C VAL A 188 -2.17 -16.53 -18.76
N ILE A 189 -3.21 -15.97 -19.40
CA ILE A 189 -4.17 -16.76 -20.19
C ILE A 189 -3.47 -17.47 -21.36
N ARG A 190 -2.47 -16.83 -21.97
CA ARG A 190 -1.68 -17.39 -23.07
C ARG A 190 -0.79 -18.55 -22.62
N LYS A 191 -0.09 -18.42 -21.49
CA LYS A 191 0.76 -19.48 -20.93
C LYS A 191 -0.08 -20.67 -20.47
N HIS A 192 -1.27 -20.41 -19.94
CA HIS A 192 -2.20 -21.41 -19.41
C HIS A 192 -3.30 -21.80 -20.40
N ARG A 193 -2.96 -21.93 -21.68
CA ARG A 193 -3.91 -22.32 -22.75
C ARG A 193 -4.50 -23.72 -22.55
N SER A 194 -3.68 -24.68 -22.14
CA SER A 194 -4.07 -26.11 -22.12
C SER A 194 -4.48 -26.63 -20.73
N VAL A 195 -4.28 -25.85 -19.66
CA VAL A 195 -4.60 -26.27 -18.29
C VAL A 195 -6.11 -26.27 -17.99
N SER A 196 -6.48 -26.82 -16.84
CA SER A 196 -7.87 -26.84 -16.37
C SER A 196 -8.38 -25.44 -16.00
N GLN A 197 -9.70 -25.26 -16.04
CA GLN A 197 -10.33 -23.99 -15.69
C GLN A 197 -9.97 -23.51 -14.27
N GLY A 198 -9.92 -24.41 -13.29
CA GLY A 198 -9.59 -24.07 -11.90
C GLY A 198 -8.20 -23.45 -11.78
N VAL A 199 -7.20 -24.04 -12.45
CA VAL A 199 -5.82 -23.52 -12.45
C VAL A 199 -5.73 -22.12 -13.08
N VAL A 200 -6.48 -21.85 -14.15
CA VAL A 200 -6.54 -20.50 -14.75
C VAL A 200 -7.09 -19.48 -13.74
N ILE A 201 -8.16 -19.84 -13.04
CA ILE A 201 -8.79 -18.98 -12.02
C ILE A 201 -7.81 -18.71 -10.87
N ASP A 202 -7.13 -19.74 -10.38
CA ASP A 202 -6.19 -19.61 -9.25
C ASP A 202 -4.97 -18.75 -9.60
N LYS A 203 -4.54 -18.74 -10.87
CA LYS A 203 -3.46 -17.85 -11.34
C LYS A 203 -3.92 -16.42 -11.59
N LEU A 204 -5.16 -16.21 -12.07
CA LEU A 204 -5.68 -14.87 -12.35
C LEU A 204 -6.14 -14.13 -11.08
N ASN A 205 -6.74 -14.84 -10.12
CA ASN A 205 -7.35 -14.23 -8.94
C ASN A 205 -6.38 -13.36 -8.10
N PRO A 206 -5.13 -13.79 -7.82
CA PRO A 206 -4.17 -12.95 -7.10
C PRO A 206 -3.78 -11.68 -7.87
N ILE A 207 -3.62 -11.78 -9.19
CA ILE A 207 -3.26 -10.65 -10.06
C ILE A 207 -4.40 -9.63 -10.11
N ILE A 208 -5.63 -10.10 -10.29
CA ILE A 208 -6.85 -9.27 -10.28
C ILE A 208 -7.01 -8.59 -8.91
N ALA A 209 -6.91 -9.36 -7.83
CA ALA A 209 -7.08 -8.85 -6.48
C ALA A 209 -6.00 -7.83 -6.10
N GLY A 210 -4.73 -8.10 -6.40
CA GLY A 210 -3.62 -7.20 -6.11
C GLY A 210 -3.76 -5.86 -6.84
N TRP A 211 -4.03 -5.90 -8.15
CA TRP A 211 -4.21 -4.67 -8.92
C TRP A 211 -5.47 -3.90 -8.49
N ALA A 212 -6.59 -4.58 -8.28
CA ALA A 212 -7.82 -3.91 -7.84
C ALA A 212 -7.69 -3.28 -6.44
N ASN A 213 -6.96 -3.93 -5.52
CA ASN A 213 -6.67 -3.39 -4.20
C ASN A 213 -5.79 -2.14 -4.28
N ASN A 214 -4.73 -2.15 -5.10
CA ASN A 214 -3.85 -1.00 -5.31
C ASN A 214 -4.63 0.25 -5.79
N PHE A 215 -5.57 0.05 -6.70
CA PHE A 215 -6.40 1.13 -7.26
C PHE A 215 -7.75 1.31 -6.54
N SER A 216 -7.98 0.66 -5.41
CA SER A 216 -9.25 0.74 -4.66
C SER A 216 -9.47 2.10 -4.00
N HIS A 217 -8.42 2.90 -3.84
CA HIS A 217 -8.50 4.22 -3.18
C HIS A 217 -8.96 5.34 -4.10
N VAL A 218 -8.92 5.12 -5.42
CA VAL A 218 -9.15 6.13 -6.45
C VAL A 218 -10.42 5.86 -7.25
N ILE A 219 -10.70 6.69 -8.26
CA ILE A 219 -11.93 6.60 -9.05
C ILE A 219 -11.74 5.54 -10.14
N SER A 220 -11.96 4.28 -9.76
CA SER A 220 -11.60 3.13 -10.60
C SER A 220 -12.77 2.29 -11.08
N LYS A 221 -14.01 2.53 -10.66
CA LYS A 221 -15.17 1.63 -10.94
C LYS A 221 -15.41 1.41 -12.43
N GLU A 222 -15.56 2.49 -13.19
CA GLU A 222 -15.75 2.42 -14.64
C GLU A 222 -14.59 1.71 -15.35
N ILE A 223 -13.36 1.97 -14.90
CA ILE A 223 -12.15 1.31 -15.43
C ILE A 223 -12.13 -0.18 -15.06
N PHE A 224 -12.56 -0.54 -13.85
CA PHE A 224 -12.68 -1.93 -13.42
C PHE A 224 -13.69 -2.69 -14.28
N ASP A 225 -14.84 -2.09 -14.59
CA ASP A 225 -15.84 -2.68 -15.48
C ASP A 225 -15.30 -2.87 -16.91
N ALA A 226 -14.56 -1.88 -17.43
CA ALA A 226 -13.91 -1.96 -18.74
C ALA A 226 -12.83 -3.07 -18.78
N VAL A 227 -11.99 -3.18 -17.74
CA VAL A 227 -10.98 -4.22 -17.63
C VAL A 227 -11.64 -5.59 -17.49
N ASP A 228 -12.68 -5.74 -16.66
CA ASP A 228 -13.44 -6.98 -16.52
C ASP A 228 -14.04 -7.44 -17.86
N SER A 229 -14.52 -6.51 -18.68
CA SER A 229 -15.00 -6.80 -20.04
C SER A 229 -13.88 -7.35 -20.94
N GLN A 230 -12.68 -6.77 -20.88
CA GLN A 230 -11.52 -7.27 -21.61
C GLN A 230 -11.08 -8.67 -21.13
N VAL A 231 -11.09 -8.91 -19.81
CA VAL A 231 -10.80 -10.24 -19.24
C VAL A 231 -11.83 -11.25 -19.72
N TRP A 232 -13.11 -10.88 -19.71
CA TRP A 232 -14.19 -11.75 -20.18
C TRP A 232 -14.01 -12.15 -21.66
N ILE A 233 -13.72 -11.20 -22.55
CA ILE A 233 -13.47 -11.48 -23.98
C ILE A 233 -12.33 -12.50 -24.14
N LYS A 234 -11.23 -12.33 -23.41
CA LYS A 234 -10.08 -13.24 -23.46
C LYS A 234 -10.41 -14.64 -22.95
N LEU A 235 -11.17 -14.73 -21.86
CA LEU A 235 -11.61 -16.02 -21.31
C LEU A 235 -12.64 -16.71 -22.20
N TRP A 236 -13.50 -15.95 -22.89
CA TRP A 236 -14.41 -16.48 -23.89
C TRP A 236 -13.64 -17.07 -25.08
N GLN A 237 -12.65 -16.34 -25.61
CA GLN A 237 -11.76 -16.84 -26.67
C GLN A 237 -10.98 -18.09 -26.22
N TRP A 238 -10.44 -18.08 -25.00
CA TRP A 238 -9.78 -19.25 -24.40
C TRP A 238 -10.73 -20.47 -24.34
N SER A 239 -11.99 -20.25 -23.95
CA SER A 239 -13.01 -21.29 -23.85
C SER A 239 -13.41 -21.86 -25.21
N LYS A 240 -13.61 -20.99 -26.22
CA LYS A 240 -13.91 -21.37 -27.60
C LYS A 240 -12.79 -22.20 -28.23
N ARG A 241 -11.54 -21.74 -28.09
CA ARG A 241 -10.36 -22.41 -28.65
C ARG A 241 -10.21 -23.85 -28.16
N ARG A 242 -10.65 -24.16 -26.93
CA ARG A 242 -10.56 -25.51 -26.38
C ARG A 242 -11.58 -26.49 -26.96
N HIS A 243 -12.62 -26.00 -27.63
CA HIS A 243 -13.72 -26.83 -28.15
C HIS A 243 -14.16 -26.33 -29.53
N PRO A 244 -13.32 -26.47 -30.58
CA PRO A 244 -13.63 -25.97 -31.92
C PRO A 244 -14.92 -26.58 -32.51
N TYR A 245 -15.25 -27.82 -32.15
CA TYR A 245 -16.40 -28.55 -32.68
C TYR A 245 -17.65 -28.52 -31.77
N LYS A 246 -17.66 -27.75 -30.67
CA LYS A 246 -18.82 -27.66 -29.78
C LYS A 246 -19.56 -26.33 -29.97
N GLY A 247 -20.90 -26.38 -29.91
CA GLY A 247 -21.73 -25.19 -30.03
C GLY A 247 -21.49 -24.16 -28.90
N LEU A 248 -21.73 -22.88 -29.21
CA LEU A 248 -21.48 -21.77 -28.27
C LEU A 248 -22.30 -21.88 -26.97
N LYS A 249 -23.53 -22.40 -27.04
CA LYS A 249 -24.39 -22.66 -25.86
C LYS A 249 -23.76 -23.68 -24.92
N TRP A 250 -23.13 -24.72 -25.47
CA TRP A 250 -22.42 -25.73 -24.68
C TRP A 250 -21.19 -25.14 -23.99
N ILE A 251 -20.39 -24.33 -24.72
CA ILE A 251 -19.21 -23.65 -24.16
C ILE A 251 -19.61 -22.72 -23.01
N LYS A 252 -20.66 -21.91 -23.21
CA LYS A 252 -21.25 -21.09 -22.15
C LYS A 252 -21.60 -21.95 -20.95
N ASN A 253 -22.43 -22.97 -21.13
CA ASN A 253 -22.92 -23.79 -20.00
C ASN A 253 -21.80 -24.55 -19.29
N LYS A 254 -20.70 -24.90 -19.98
CA LYS A 254 -19.54 -25.58 -19.38
C LYS A 254 -18.73 -24.64 -18.49
N TYR A 255 -18.29 -23.50 -19.02
CA TYR A 255 -17.31 -22.63 -18.35
C TYR A 255 -17.95 -21.47 -17.57
N PHE A 256 -19.14 -21.03 -17.96
CA PHE A 256 -19.81 -19.85 -17.43
C PHE A 256 -21.12 -20.23 -16.78
N LYS A 257 -21.21 -20.05 -15.46
CA LYS A 257 -22.38 -20.40 -14.66
C LYS A 257 -23.12 -19.16 -14.18
N ARG A 258 -24.27 -19.38 -13.58
CA ARG A 258 -25.04 -18.36 -12.86
C ARG A 258 -24.72 -18.47 -11.37
N ILE A 259 -24.39 -17.35 -10.74
CA ILE A 259 -24.27 -17.23 -9.27
C ILE A 259 -25.19 -16.10 -8.84
N GLY A 260 -26.25 -16.43 -8.09
CA GLY A 260 -27.28 -15.47 -7.69
C GLY A 260 -27.92 -14.77 -8.91
N THR A 261 -27.84 -13.45 -8.94
CA THR A 261 -28.33 -12.60 -10.05
C THR A 261 -27.35 -12.53 -11.22
N ARG A 262 -26.07 -12.88 -11.03
CA ARG A 262 -25.03 -12.74 -12.04
C ARG A 262 -25.02 -13.93 -12.99
N LYS A 263 -25.22 -13.64 -14.28
CA LYS A 263 -25.00 -14.57 -15.39
C LYS A 263 -23.56 -14.43 -15.89
N TRP A 264 -23.07 -15.43 -16.63
CA TRP A 264 -21.75 -15.42 -17.26
C TRP A 264 -20.56 -15.36 -16.29
N VAL A 265 -20.66 -16.03 -15.13
CA VAL A 265 -19.57 -16.10 -14.16
C VAL A 265 -18.63 -17.24 -14.54
N PHE A 266 -17.36 -16.91 -14.81
CA PHE A 266 -16.33 -17.92 -15.10
C PHE A 266 -15.98 -18.68 -13.82
N MET A 267 -16.50 -19.90 -13.70
CA MET A 267 -16.31 -20.72 -12.50
C MET A 267 -16.32 -22.22 -12.81
N THR A 268 -15.65 -22.99 -11.94
CA THR A 268 -15.72 -24.44 -11.91
C THR A 268 -15.79 -24.95 -10.47
N LYS A 269 -16.31 -26.16 -10.27
CA LYS A 269 -16.25 -26.87 -8.98
C LYS A 269 -15.28 -28.02 -9.13
N VAL A 270 -14.29 -28.10 -8.25
CA VAL A 270 -13.31 -29.20 -8.21
C VAL A 270 -13.25 -29.70 -6.77
N LYS A 271 -13.56 -30.98 -6.53
CA LYS A 271 -13.55 -31.61 -5.19
C LYS A 271 -14.29 -30.76 -4.14
N ASP A 272 -15.54 -30.38 -4.46
CA ASP A 272 -16.41 -29.51 -3.65
C ASP A 272 -15.94 -28.08 -3.38
N LYS A 273 -14.76 -27.68 -3.87
CA LYS A 273 -14.30 -26.30 -3.83
C LYS A 273 -14.74 -25.54 -5.08
N ALA A 274 -15.44 -24.44 -4.88
CA ALA A 274 -15.82 -23.54 -5.97
C ALA A 274 -14.65 -22.60 -6.32
N HIS A 275 -14.12 -22.74 -7.52
CA HIS A 275 -13.17 -21.80 -8.10
C HIS A 275 -13.95 -20.80 -8.93
N THR A 276 -14.06 -19.57 -8.42
CA THR A 276 -14.77 -18.46 -9.08
C THR A 276 -13.78 -17.35 -9.38
N LEU A 277 -13.81 -16.84 -10.61
CA LEU A 277 -13.00 -15.67 -10.98
C LEU A 277 -13.49 -14.42 -10.24
N LYS A 278 -12.57 -13.74 -9.55
CA LYS A 278 -12.82 -12.43 -8.94
C LYS A 278 -12.99 -11.40 -10.05
N LYS A 279 -13.93 -10.46 -9.86
CA LYS A 279 -14.08 -9.28 -10.72
C LYS A 279 -13.38 -8.09 -10.10
N HIS A 280 -12.77 -7.25 -10.93
CA HIS A 280 -12.20 -5.98 -10.47
C HIS A 280 -13.31 -5.11 -9.86
N ALA A 281 -14.48 -5.09 -10.52
CA ALA A 281 -15.64 -4.30 -10.12
C ALA A 281 -16.22 -4.66 -8.75
N ASP A 282 -15.91 -5.84 -8.21
CA ASP A 282 -16.36 -6.24 -6.86
C ASP A 282 -15.58 -5.55 -5.74
N THR A 283 -14.40 -5.03 -6.06
CA THR A 283 -13.55 -4.34 -5.09
C THR A 283 -14.24 -3.04 -4.67
N LYS A 284 -14.48 -2.88 -3.37
CA LYS A 284 -15.10 -1.65 -2.83
C LYS A 284 -14.08 -0.52 -2.91
N ILE A 285 -14.54 0.67 -3.29
CA ILE A 285 -13.69 1.87 -3.21
C ILE A 285 -13.58 2.23 -1.73
N VAL A 286 -12.35 2.33 -1.24
CA VAL A 286 -12.11 2.71 0.16
C VAL A 286 -11.19 3.93 0.20
N ARG A 287 -11.65 5.05 0.73
CA ARG A 287 -10.86 6.29 0.71
C ARG A 287 -9.78 6.28 1.78
N HIS A 288 -8.57 6.71 1.42
CA HIS A 288 -7.47 6.87 2.36
C HIS A 288 -7.66 8.13 3.21
N ILE A 289 -7.35 8.03 4.51
CA ILE A 289 -7.39 9.14 5.45
C ILE A 289 -5.94 9.58 5.73
N LYS A 290 -5.59 10.79 5.27
CA LYS A 290 -4.25 11.36 5.46
C LYS A 290 -3.88 11.48 6.94
N VAL A 291 -2.60 11.27 7.26
CA VAL A 291 -2.05 11.63 8.57
C VAL A 291 -2.12 13.15 8.74
N LYS A 292 -2.38 13.62 9.96
CA LYS A 292 -2.51 15.05 10.25
C LYS A 292 -1.13 15.66 10.49
N GLY A 293 -0.71 16.60 9.64
CA GLY A 293 0.51 17.39 9.85
C GLY A 293 1.75 16.50 10.07
N THR A 294 2.53 16.82 11.10
CA THR A 294 3.77 16.13 11.48
C THR A 294 3.56 14.94 12.44
N LYS A 295 2.31 14.47 12.61
CA LYS A 295 2.03 13.31 13.47
C LYS A 295 2.79 12.09 12.94
N HIS A 296 3.52 11.41 13.82
CA HIS A 296 4.19 10.14 13.52
C HIS A 296 3.91 9.15 14.64
N VAL A 297 4.04 7.85 14.40
CA VAL A 297 3.50 6.87 15.34
C VAL A 297 4.20 6.81 16.69
N TYR A 298 5.38 7.42 16.77
CA TYR A 298 6.18 7.54 17.98
C TYR A 298 6.02 8.89 18.68
N ASP A 299 5.08 9.75 18.25
CA ASP A 299 4.84 11.09 18.83
C ASP A 299 4.15 11.07 20.20
N GLY A 300 3.82 9.88 20.70
CA GLY A 300 3.14 9.69 21.99
C GLY A 300 1.62 9.94 21.95
N ASP A 301 1.05 10.37 20.83
CA ASP A 301 -0.39 10.62 20.67
C ASP A 301 -1.17 9.33 20.43
N LYS A 302 -1.19 8.48 21.46
CA LYS A 302 -1.89 7.18 21.46
C LYS A 302 -3.37 7.32 21.09
N VAL A 303 -3.98 8.46 21.44
CA VAL A 303 -5.39 8.75 21.21
C VAL A 303 -5.66 8.94 19.71
N TYR A 304 -4.87 9.77 19.03
CA TYR A 304 -4.94 9.94 17.58
C TYR A 304 -4.71 8.62 16.84
N TRP A 305 -3.65 7.87 17.19
CA TRP A 305 -3.28 6.64 16.51
C TRP A 305 -4.28 5.50 16.74
N SER A 306 -4.85 5.38 17.96
CA SER A 306 -5.93 4.45 18.26
C SER A 306 -7.19 4.75 17.43
N MET A 307 -7.64 6.02 17.43
CA MET A 307 -8.81 6.43 16.64
C MET A 307 -8.60 6.27 15.12
N ARG A 308 -7.36 6.48 14.65
CA ARG A 308 -7.01 6.27 13.24
C ARG A 308 -7.01 4.79 12.89
N GLY A 309 -6.46 3.92 13.76
CA GLY A 309 -6.49 2.46 13.59
C GLY A 309 -7.91 1.90 13.47
N GLN A 310 -8.86 2.43 14.25
CA GLN A 310 -10.30 2.08 14.13
C GLN A 310 -10.91 2.39 12.76
N LYS A 311 -10.32 3.34 12.03
CA LYS A 311 -10.76 3.79 10.69
C LYS A 311 -9.86 3.25 9.57
N ASP A 312 -8.85 2.44 9.90
CA ASP A 312 -7.89 1.94 8.93
C ASP A 312 -8.56 0.93 7.98
N PRO A 313 -8.60 1.20 6.67
CA PRO A 313 -9.23 0.31 5.71
C PRO A 313 -8.48 -1.00 5.46
N THR A 314 -7.19 -1.06 5.79
CA THR A 314 -6.33 -2.25 5.63
C THR A 314 -6.58 -3.30 6.71
N VAL A 315 -7.13 -2.88 7.85
CA VAL A 315 -7.47 -3.75 8.98
C VAL A 315 -8.79 -4.48 8.70
N SER A 316 -8.86 -5.75 9.09
CA SER A 316 -10.06 -6.58 8.89
C SER A 316 -11.29 -5.95 9.56
N THR A 317 -12.47 -6.22 9.01
CA THR A 317 -13.74 -5.69 9.57
C THR A 317 -13.92 -6.11 11.02
N SER A 318 -13.54 -7.35 11.35
CA SER A 318 -13.63 -7.89 12.71
C SER A 318 -12.75 -7.13 13.68
N VAL A 319 -11.48 -6.91 13.32
CA VAL A 319 -10.53 -6.15 14.15
C VAL A 319 -10.99 -4.70 14.32
N ARG A 320 -11.45 -4.02 13.26
CA ARG A 320 -12.02 -2.66 13.37
C ARG A 320 -13.21 -2.59 14.32
N THR A 321 -14.08 -3.60 14.28
CA THR A 321 -15.27 -3.65 15.12
C THR A 321 -14.88 -3.83 16.58
N LEU A 322 -13.92 -4.72 16.85
CA LEU A 322 -13.41 -4.96 18.20
C LEU A 322 -12.60 -3.77 18.74
N LEU A 323 -11.77 -3.12 17.91
CA LEU A 323 -11.07 -1.88 18.29
C LEU A 323 -12.04 -0.79 18.73
N LYS A 324 -13.19 -0.64 18.06
CA LYS A 324 -14.24 0.30 18.48
C LYS A 324 -14.92 -0.13 19.78
N LYS A 325 -15.29 -1.41 19.89
CA LYS A 325 -15.96 -1.96 21.08
C LYS A 325 -15.09 -1.88 22.34
N GLN A 326 -13.77 -2.00 22.19
CA GLN A 326 -12.79 -2.04 23.27
C GLN A 326 -12.05 -0.71 23.47
N ASP A 327 -12.49 0.39 22.83
CA ASP A 327 -11.84 1.70 22.92
C ASP A 327 -10.33 1.66 22.57
N GLY A 328 -9.96 0.80 21.62
CA GLY A 328 -8.58 0.56 21.20
C GLY A 328 -7.67 -0.08 22.26
N LYS A 329 -8.24 -0.69 23.31
CA LYS A 329 -7.50 -1.37 24.37
C LYS A 329 -7.57 -2.89 24.25
N CYS A 330 -6.49 -3.55 24.61
CA CYS A 330 -6.46 -5.00 24.80
C CYS A 330 -7.27 -5.37 26.05
N THR A 331 -8.22 -6.30 25.95
CA THR A 331 -9.05 -6.73 27.10
C THR A 331 -8.28 -7.50 28.17
N TRP A 332 -7.10 -8.04 27.83
CA TRP A 332 -6.27 -8.80 28.76
C TRP A 332 -5.33 -7.92 29.60
N CYS A 333 -4.60 -7.00 28.97
CA CYS A 333 -3.63 -6.15 29.68
C CYS A 333 -4.09 -4.70 29.87
N ASN A 334 -5.27 -4.34 29.35
CA ASN A 334 -5.87 -3.00 29.42
C ASN A 334 -5.00 -1.87 28.83
N ARG A 335 -3.99 -2.20 28.03
CA ARG A 335 -3.15 -1.22 27.32
C ARG A 335 -3.69 -0.97 25.92
N HIS A 336 -3.49 0.24 25.41
CA HIS A 336 -3.85 0.60 24.05
C HIS A 336 -2.95 -0.12 23.04
N PHE A 337 -3.55 -0.57 21.94
CA PHE A 337 -2.82 -1.09 20.79
C PHE A 337 -2.00 0.02 20.14
N ARG A 338 -0.72 -0.29 19.88
CA ARG A 338 0.17 0.47 19.02
C ARG A 338 0.06 -0.04 17.59
N PHE A 339 0.69 0.67 16.65
CA PHE A 339 0.62 0.31 15.23
C PHE A 339 1.44 -0.93 14.86
N ASP A 340 2.51 -1.19 15.61
CA ASP A 340 3.43 -2.30 15.47
C ASP A 340 2.97 -3.52 16.29
N ASP A 341 1.95 -3.35 17.13
CA ASP A 341 1.39 -4.45 17.90
C ASP A 341 0.69 -5.45 16.99
N VAL A 342 1.04 -6.72 17.16
CA VAL A 342 0.30 -7.84 16.57
C VAL A 342 -1.06 -7.92 17.27
N MET A 343 -2.12 -7.65 16.51
CA MET A 343 -3.51 -7.70 16.97
C MET A 343 -4.16 -9.02 16.58
N GLU A 344 -4.56 -9.81 17.57
CA GLU A 344 -5.17 -11.12 17.36
C GLU A 344 -6.60 -11.16 17.88
N VAL A 345 -7.49 -11.72 17.08
CA VAL A 345 -8.89 -11.93 17.46
C VAL A 345 -8.99 -13.26 18.20
N ASP A 346 -9.42 -13.18 19.45
CA ASP A 346 -9.58 -14.29 20.36
C ASP A 346 -11.06 -14.51 20.73
N HIS A 347 -11.37 -15.70 21.24
CA HIS A 347 -12.67 -15.99 21.83
C HIS A 347 -12.62 -15.87 23.35
N ILE A 348 -13.52 -15.09 23.96
CA ILE A 348 -13.66 -14.96 25.42
C ILE A 348 -13.90 -16.34 26.03
N LYS A 349 -14.89 -17.07 25.51
CA LYS A 349 -15.09 -18.50 25.73
C LYS A 349 -14.45 -19.29 24.58
N PRO A 350 -13.45 -20.14 24.83
CA PRO A 350 -12.79 -20.93 23.78
C PRO A 350 -13.77 -21.81 22.99
N LYS A 351 -13.46 -22.06 21.70
CA LYS A 351 -14.27 -22.96 20.85
C LYS A 351 -14.37 -24.37 21.43
N MET A 352 -13.32 -24.85 22.09
CA MET A 352 -13.29 -26.17 22.76
C MET A 352 -14.32 -26.29 23.89
N GLU A 353 -14.68 -25.18 24.54
CA GLU A 353 -15.70 -25.12 25.59
C GLU A 353 -17.09 -24.73 25.03
N GLY A 354 -17.30 -24.84 23.71
CA GLY A 354 -18.55 -24.47 23.05
C GLY A 354 -18.71 -22.97 22.76
N GLY A 355 -17.61 -22.20 22.77
CA GLY A 355 -17.61 -20.80 22.36
C GLY A 355 -18.04 -20.61 20.90
N LYS A 356 -19.01 -19.71 20.68
CA LYS A 356 -19.52 -19.38 19.33
C LYS A 356 -18.74 -18.23 18.69
N ASP A 357 -18.69 -18.20 17.36
CA ASP A 357 -18.02 -17.17 16.56
C ASP A 357 -18.95 -15.94 16.39
N VAL A 358 -19.19 -15.23 17.48
CA VAL A 358 -20.10 -14.08 17.56
C VAL A 358 -19.40 -12.92 18.25
N TYR A 359 -19.63 -11.67 17.82
CA TYR A 359 -18.94 -10.48 18.35
C TYR A 359 -19.07 -10.26 19.86
N ILE A 360 -20.07 -10.85 20.51
CA ILE A 360 -20.18 -10.82 21.98
C ILE A 360 -19.13 -11.71 22.64
N ASN A 361 -18.75 -12.82 21.99
CA ASN A 361 -17.74 -13.77 22.43
C ASN A 361 -16.35 -13.53 21.81
N LEU A 362 -16.21 -12.51 20.95
CA LEU A 362 -14.92 -12.14 20.38
C LEU A 362 -14.31 -10.98 21.15
N GLN A 363 -12.99 -11.03 21.30
CA GLN A 363 -12.17 -9.96 21.88
C GLN A 363 -10.87 -9.80 21.08
N LEU A 364 -10.27 -8.63 21.16
CA LEU A 364 -9.00 -8.32 20.52
C LEU A 364 -7.90 -8.24 21.57
N LEU A 365 -6.82 -8.96 21.35
CA LEU A 365 -5.67 -9.08 22.24
C LEU A 365 -4.37 -8.74 21.50
N HIS A 366 -3.34 -8.32 22.25
CA HIS A 366 -1.97 -8.34 21.72
C HIS A 366 -1.54 -9.80 21.49
N GLY A 367 -0.67 -10.09 20.52
CA GLY A 367 -0.19 -11.46 20.27
C GLY A 367 0.34 -12.14 21.54
N HIS A 368 1.21 -11.46 22.30
CA HIS A 368 1.71 -11.99 23.58
C HIS A 368 0.61 -12.20 24.64
N CYS A 369 -0.43 -11.36 24.63
CA CYS A 369 -1.59 -11.52 25.52
C CYS A 369 -2.45 -12.72 25.11
N HIS A 370 -2.65 -12.91 23.81
CA HIS A 370 -3.36 -14.03 23.22
C HIS A 370 -2.68 -15.36 23.58
N ASP A 371 -1.36 -15.45 23.42
CA ASP A 371 -0.58 -16.63 23.81
C ASP A 371 -0.73 -16.95 25.30
N THR A 372 -0.63 -15.92 26.13
CA THR A 372 -0.74 -16.06 27.59
C THR A 372 -2.13 -16.54 28.00
N LYS A 373 -3.19 -15.99 27.40
CA LYS A 373 -4.57 -16.42 27.66
C LYS A 373 -4.80 -17.84 27.16
N THR A 374 -4.43 -18.15 25.92
CA THR A 374 -4.59 -19.48 25.33
C THR A 374 -3.92 -20.56 26.19
N ARG A 375 -2.73 -20.28 26.72
CA ARG A 375 -2.04 -21.18 27.65
C ARG A 375 -2.81 -21.38 28.97
N LYS A 376 -3.42 -20.33 29.52
CA LYS A 376 -4.25 -20.43 30.74
C LYS A 376 -5.56 -21.20 30.47
N ASP A 377 -6.20 -20.95 29.35
CA ASP A 377 -7.44 -21.63 28.94
C ASP A 377 -7.22 -23.13 28.77
N ARG A 378 -6.12 -23.53 28.10
CA ARG A 378 -5.74 -24.96 27.99
C ARG A 378 -5.54 -25.62 29.34
N LYS A 379 -4.76 -25.01 30.23
CA LYS A 379 -4.52 -25.54 31.59
C LYS A 379 -5.82 -25.66 32.39
N ARG A 380 -6.73 -24.71 32.24
CA ARG A 380 -8.04 -24.76 32.88
C ARG A 380 -8.87 -25.92 32.34
N TYR A 381 -8.96 -26.06 31.02
CA TYR A 381 -9.71 -27.14 30.38
C TYR A 381 -9.17 -28.52 30.74
N GLU A 382 -7.84 -28.70 30.76
CA GLU A 382 -7.19 -29.94 31.21
C GLU A 382 -7.55 -30.29 32.67
N ARG A 383 -7.56 -29.30 33.57
CA ARG A 383 -8.01 -29.52 34.96
C ARG A 383 -9.49 -29.89 35.04
N GLU A 384 -10.35 -29.23 34.27
CA GLU A 384 -11.80 -29.53 34.24
C GLU A 384 -12.11 -30.91 33.64
N LEU A 385 -11.27 -31.42 32.74
CA LEU A 385 -11.36 -32.79 32.24
C LEU A 385 -10.94 -33.81 33.30
N LEU A 386 -9.83 -33.57 34.00
CA LEU A 386 -9.35 -34.42 35.09
C LEU A 386 -10.36 -34.49 36.25
N THR A 387 -10.96 -33.37 36.63
CA THR A 387 -11.99 -33.37 37.68
C THR A 387 -13.30 -34.01 37.24
N LYS A 388 -13.62 -34.06 35.94
CA LYS A 388 -14.81 -34.77 35.43
C LYS A 388 -14.59 -36.27 35.26
N SER A 389 -13.36 -36.72 35.00
CA SER A 389 -13.05 -38.17 34.97
C SER A 389 -13.19 -38.83 36.34
N ASP A 390 -12.99 -38.07 37.42
CA ASP A 390 -13.11 -38.58 38.80
C ASP A 390 -14.57 -38.81 39.24
N TRP A 391 -15.58 -38.35 38.48
CA TRP A 391 -17.00 -38.59 38.76
C TRP A 391 -17.62 -39.74 37.93
N VAL A 392 -16.82 -40.48 37.16
CA VAL A 392 -17.29 -41.66 36.40
C VAL A 392 -16.88 -42.99 37.08
N GLN A 393 -16.33 -42.91 38.29
CA GLN A 393 -16.10 -44.08 39.16
C GLN A 393 -16.76 -43.90 40.53
N VAL A 394 -18.10 -43.91 40.57
CA VAL A 394 -18.87 -44.38 41.73
C VAL A 394 -20.09 -45.14 41.20
#